data_AF-Q9TZ82-F1
#
_entry.id   AF-Q9TZ82-F1
#
_cell.length_a   1.000
_cell.length_b   1.000
_cell.length_c   1.000
_cell.angle_alpha   90.00
_cell.angle_beta   90.00
_cell.angle_gamma   90.00
#
_symmetry.space_group_name_H-M   'P 1'
#
loop_
_entity.id
_entity.type
_entity.pdbx_description
1 polymer ?
#
loop_
_entity_poly.entity_id
_entity_poly.type
_entity_poly.pdbx_seq_one_letter_code
_entity_poly.pdbx_strand_id
1 'polypeptide(L)'
;MKHFPRIAVFILLLLVVIGLLLYKDYVQKSYSRNLDGKCHVASWNQVHTDSEFQSYIDMFSRWLWRRLNLSVENNQNYTSTSILGAYVYPKLISISLTSQYLSQQKIYCRYYDCKRRELLGSAYESVVFPESVVHCPRRAGAEFVSVSSGFNSSTPEPVRLSFKAYDEPVHDLSVCVAPLYGNESKWLQIVDFVEHMKLEGATYFYFYVGTINDYDRKMLTEYVRTGDVEVTFLQDKFERPAYAWHLLMMQDCHLRSKYHSKWITFLDLDERISSGTEYNNLLEVIESQPRSVGELHVSVLNILKYEDTPEKFTSMEQLKEDMMFRKWTNTIDPTWNASKAIVRPEQIGIMFIHYAIAKQFGVNTVKLNASQAAVRHYRNTLHRMEAPDWHPTAPTKSPTVQRWPLKPEFVESLSNAIVAKVQHVYCKVPVNCTTIARYLWESRQYPNPCISMSPIF
;
A
#
# COMPACT_ATOMS: atom_id res chain seq x y z
N MET A 1 -18.61 16.51 -71.72
CA MET A 1 -19.31 16.33 -70.42
C MET A 1 -18.54 15.42 -69.44
N LYS A 2 -17.26 15.67 -69.11
CA LYS A 2 -16.47 14.81 -68.19
C LYS A 2 -15.98 15.49 -66.89
N HIS A 3 -16.39 16.72 -66.59
CA HIS A 3 -15.94 17.45 -65.38
C HIS A 3 -16.90 17.42 -64.18
N PHE A 4 -18.13 16.92 -64.35
CA PHE A 4 -19.13 16.87 -63.28
C PHE A 4 -18.81 15.93 -62.09
N PRO A 5 -18.21 14.74 -62.25
CA PRO A 5 -18.02 13.83 -61.11
C PRO A 5 -16.94 14.31 -60.14
N ARG A 6 -15.95 15.10 -60.58
CA ARG A 6 -14.89 15.61 -59.70
C ARG A 6 -15.39 16.65 -58.70
N ILE A 7 -16.31 17.52 -59.12
CA ILE A 7 -16.86 18.58 -58.27
C ILE A 7 -17.76 17.97 -57.18
N ALA A 8 -18.61 16.99 -57.53
CA ALA A 8 -19.48 16.32 -56.56
C ALA A 8 -18.69 15.60 -55.45
N VAL A 9 -17.61 14.90 -55.80
CA VAL A 9 -16.74 14.23 -54.81
C VAL A 9 -16.05 15.25 -53.90
N PHE A 10 -15.60 16.38 -54.44
CA PHE A 10 -14.97 17.44 -53.64
C PHE A 10 -15.96 18.08 -52.65
N ILE A 11 -17.20 18.34 -53.07
CA ILE A 11 -18.26 18.86 -52.20
C ILE A 11 -18.58 17.86 -51.08
N LEU A 12 -18.68 16.57 -51.37
CA LEU A 12 -18.94 15.53 -50.37
C LEU A 12 -17.82 15.48 -49.32
N LEU A 13 -16.55 15.50 -49.76
CA LEU A 13 -15.40 15.55 -48.85
C LEU A 13 -15.43 16.80 -47.98
N LEU A 14 -15.77 17.96 -48.54
CA LEU A 14 -15.88 19.21 -47.80
C LEU A 14 -16.98 19.13 -46.73
N LEU A 15 -18.14 18.56 -47.06
CA LEU A 15 -19.25 18.35 -46.12
C LEU A 15 -18.88 17.37 -45.00
N VAL A 16 -18.12 16.31 -45.30
CA VAL A 16 -17.61 15.38 -44.28
C VAL A 16 -16.62 16.09 -43.34
N VAL A 17 -15.70 16.89 -43.87
CA VAL A 17 -14.75 17.68 -43.07
C VAL A 17 -15.49 18.70 -42.21
N ILE A 18 -16.47 19.43 -42.76
CA ILE A 18 -17.31 20.36 -42.00
C ILE A 18 -18.10 19.61 -40.92
N GLY A 19 -18.68 18.44 -41.25
CA GLY A 19 -19.38 17.59 -40.29
C GLY A 19 -18.49 17.14 -39.14
N LEU A 20 -17.24 16.75 -39.43
CA LEU A 20 -16.24 16.37 -38.42
C LEU A 20 -15.82 17.58 -37.56
N LEU A 21 -15.66 18.76 -38.16
CA LEU A 21 -15.34 19.99 -37.43
C LEU A 21 -16.52 20.45 -36.55
N LEU A 22 -17.75 20.38 -37.04
CA LEU A 22 -18.96 20.69 -36.28
C LEU A 22 -19.19 19.66 -35.18
N TYR A 23 -18.89 18.38 -35.42
CA TYR A 23 -18.94 17.36 -34.38
C TYR A 23 -17.88 17.61 -33.31
N LYS A 24 -16.64 17.94 -33.69
CA LYS A 24 -15.57 18.31 -32.75
C LYS A 24 -15.94 19.55 -31.94
N ASP A 25 -16.48 20.58 -32.59
CA ASP A 25 -16.96 21.80 -31.93
C ASP A 25 -18.19 21.54 -31.06
N TYR A 26 -19.11 20.65 -31.47
CA TYR A 26 -20.23 20.21 -30.63
C TYR A 26 -19.76 19.42 -29.41
N VAL A 27 -18.83 18.47 -29.56
CA VAL A 27 -18.23 17.74 -28.44
C VAL A 27 -17.56 18.73 -27.49
N GLN A 28 -16.80 19.69 -28.01
CA GLN A 28 -16.11 20.70 -27.22
C GLN A 28 -17.07 21.73 -26.59
N LYS A 29 -18.15 22.11 -27.28
CA LYS A 29 -19.22 22.97 -26.75
C LYS A 29 -20.13 22.25 -25.77
N SER A 30 -20.40 20.96 -25.94
CA SER A 30 -21.10 20.13 -24.95
C SER A 30 -20.27 20.05 -23.66
N TYR A 31 -18.94 20.03 -23.79
CA TYR A 31 -17.99 20.19 -22.69
C TYR A 31 -18.08 21.57 -22.02
N SER A 32 -18.39 22.62 -22.81
CA SER A 32 -18.40 24.02 -22.34
C SER A 32 -19.74 24.51 -21.79
N ARG A 33 -20.89 24.01 -22.27
CA ARG A 33 -22.24 24.56 -22.02
C ARG A 33 -22.83 24.28 -20.62
N ASN A 34 -22.11 23.61 -19.72
CA ASN A 34 -22.48 23.48 -18.30
C ASN A 34 -21.68 24.48 -17.45
N LEU A 35 -22.06 25.77 -17.48
CA LEU A 35 -21.37 26.86 -16.75
C LEU A 35 -22.04 27.28 -15.44
N ASP A 36 -23.22 26.75 -15.12
CA ASP A 36 -23.88 26.98 -13.84
C ASP A 36 -23.64 25.77 -12.92
N GLY A 37 -22.81 25.92 -11.88
CA GLY A 37 -22.47 24.84 -10.95
C GLY A 37 -21.28 23.93 -11.31
N LYS A 38 -20.22 24.44 -11.94
CA LYS A 38 -18.98 23.71 -12.28
C LYS A 38 -18.17 23.23 -11.06
N CYS A 39 -17.59 22.04 -11.18
CA CYS A 39 -16.47 21.59 -10.34
C CYS A 39 -15.23 22.42 -10.63
N HIS A 40 -14.49 22.82 -9.59
CA HIS A 40 -13.15 23.39 -9.79
C HIS A 40 -12.20 22.27 -10.23
N VAL A 41 -11.59 22.41 -11.40
CA VAL A 41 -10.61 21.45 -11.92
C VAL A 41 -9.20 22.01 -11.73
N ALA A 42 -8.49 21.47 -10.75
CA ALA A 42 -7.09 21.80 -10.50
C ALA A 42 -6.21 21.54 -11.74
N SER A 43 -5.12 22.29 -11.90
CA SER A 43 -4.22 22.23 -13.08
C SER A 43 -3.70 20.82 -13.36
N TRP A 44 -3.23 20.10 -12.33
CA TRP A 44 -2.76 18.71 -12.42
C TRP A 44 -3.84 17.74 -12.90
N ASN A 45 -5.12 18.13 -12.82
CA ASN A 45 -6.26 17.33 -13.23
C ASN A 45 -6.88 17.77 -14.56
N GLN A 46 -6.24 18.69 -15.30
CA GLN A 46 -6.63 19.06 -16.67
C GLN A 46 -6.01 18.13 -17.73
N VAL A 47 -5.38 17.04 -17.31
CA VAL A 47 -4.71 16.07 -18.18
C VAL A 47 -5.72 15.10 -18.80
N HIS A 48 -5.65 14.92 -20.12
CA HIS A 48 -6.39 13.91 -20.87
C HIS A 48 -5.39 13.07 -21.67
N THR A 49 -5.51 11.74 -21.61
CA THR A 49 -4.69 10.83 -22.42
C THR A 49 -5.57 9.86 -23.19
N ASP A 50 -5.10 9.38 -24.34
CA ASP A 50 -5.89 8.48 -25.20
C ASP A 50 -5.63 7.00 -24.91
N SER A 51 -4.55 6.68 -24.21
CA SER A 51 -4.14 5.32 -23.85
C SER A 51 -3.76 5.19 -22.38
N GLU A 52 -3.82 3.96 -21.89
CA GLU A 52 -3.41 3.55 -20.55
C GLU A 52 -1.92 3.19 -20.46
N PHE A 53 -1.13 3.47 -21.50
CA PHE A 53 0.30 3.14 -21.58
C PHE A 53 1.17 4.38 -21.43
N GLN A 54 2.28 4.25 -20.70
CA GLN A 54 3.19 5.38 -20.48
C GLN A 54 4.13 5.65 -21.65
N SER A 55 4.47 4.59 -22.39
CA SER A 55 5.39 4.58 -23.52
C SER A 55 5.15 3.34 -24.39
N TYR A 56 5.77 3.30 -25.56
CA TYR A 56 5.74 2.11 -26.43
C TYR A 56 6.39 0.89 -25.75
N ILE A 57 7.44 1.11 -24.97
CA ILE A 57 8.13 0.04 -24.23
C ILE A 57 7.23 -0.52 -23.12
N ASP A 58 6.50 0.34 -22.40
CA ASP A 58 5.52 -0.08 -21.40
C ASP A 58 4.38 -0.90 -22.03
N MET A 59 3.85 -0.43 -23.18
CA MET A 59 2.86 -1.17 -23.95
C MET A 59 3.35 -2.55 -24.36
N PHE A 60 4.55 -2.64 -24.93
CA PHE A 60 5.15 -3.92 -25.33
C PHE A 60 5.39 -4.84 -24.12
N SER A 61 5.91 -4.30 -23.01
CA SER A 61 6.19 -5.05 -21.80
C SER A 61 4.91 -5.65 -21.21
N ARG A 62 3.87 -4.83 -21.03
CA ARG A 62 2.56 -5.29 -20.53
C ARG A 62 1.90 -6.28 -21.47
N TRP A 63 2.01 -6.08 -22.79
CA TRP A 63 1.56 -7.05 -23.78
C TRP A 63 2.28 -8.40 -23.62
N LEU A 64 3.60 -8.39 -23.45
CA LEU A 64 4.43 -9.58 -23.28
C LEU A 64 4.09 -10.31 -21.98
N TRP A 65 4.03 -9.59 -20.85
CA TRP A 65 3.72 -10.20 -19.55
C TRP A 65 2.33 -10.85 -19.53
N ARG A 66 1.35 -10.23 -20.20
CA ARG A 66 0.02 -10.82 -20.37
C ARG A 66 0.08 -12.06 -21.25
N ARG A 67 0.81 -12.04 -22.36
CA ARG A 67 0.99 -13.21 -23.24
C ARG A 67 1.69 -14.38 -22.55
N LEU A 68 2.58 -14.10 -21.61
CA LEU A 68 3.28 -15.08 -20.79
C LEU A 68 2.50 -15.53 -19.55
N ASN A 69 1.29 -15.00 -19.31
CA ASN A 69 0.48 -15.31 -18.13
C ASN A 69 1.24 -15.16 -16.80
N LEU A 70 2.11 -14.15 -16.68
CA LEU A 70 3.02 -14.05 -15.53
C LEU A 70 2.34 -13.87 -14.17
N SER A 71 1.06 -13.47 -14.13
CA SER A 71 0.31 -13.26 -12.88
C SER A 71 -1.17 -13.50 -13.13
N VAL A 72 -1.57 -14.77 -12.97
CA VAL A 72 -2.94 -15.26 -13.12
C VAL A 72 -3.29 -16.10 -11.90
N GLU A 73 -3.42 -15.44 -10.76
CA GLU A 73 -3.92 -16.06 -9.54
C GLU A 73 -5.44 -15.88 -9.50
N ASN A 74 -6.18 -16.84 -10.06
CA ASN A 74 -7.64 -16.82 -10.00
C ASN A 74 -8.13 -17.32 -8.64
N ASN A 75 -8.26 -16.41 -7.69
CA ASN A 75 -8.83 -16.69 -6.38
C ASN A 75 -10.31 -16.29 -6.33
N GLN A 76 -11.13 -17.12 -5.69
CA GLN A 76 -12.51 -16.81 -5.28
C GLN A 76 -13.42 -16.26 -6.40
N ASN A 77 -13.99 -17.14 -7.21
CA ASN A 77 -14.86 -16.79 -8.35
C ASN A 77 -16.28 -16.30 -8.00
N TYR A 78 -16.58 -16.03 -6.73
CA TYR A 78 -17.89 -15.64 -6.24
C TYR A 78 -17.99 -14.19 -5.77
N THR A 79 -16.91 -13.40 -5.89
CA THR A 79 -16.90 -12.01 -5.43
C THR A 79 -17.57 -11.09 -6.46
N SER A 80 -18.13 -9.96 -6.04
CA SER A 80 -18.57 -8.91 -6.95
C SER A 80 -17.45 -7.91 -7.18
N THR A 81 -17.40 -7.31 -8.38
CA THR A 81 -16.46 -6.23 -8.68
C THR A 81 -16.60 -5.07 -7.69
N SER A 82 -15.57 -4.84 -6.91
CA SER A 82 -15.43 -3.69 -6.01
C SER A 82 -14.01 -3.14 -6.10
N ILE A 83 -13.86 -1.87 -5.79
CA ILE A 83 -12.60 -1.13 -5.89
C ILE A 83 -12.04 -0.94 -4.49
N LEU A 84 -10.78 -1.34 -4.29
CA LEU A 84 -10.05 -1.10 -3.05
C LEU A 84 -9.42 0.30 -3.03
N GLY A 85 -8.85 0.72 -4.16
CA GLY A 85 -8.19 2.00 -4.31
C GLY A 85 -8.08 2.41 -5.78
N ALA A 86 -7.93 3.72 -6.00
CA ALA A 86 -7.66 4.26 -7.32
C ALA A 86 -6.61 5.37 -7.24
N TYR A 87 -5.63 5.34 -8.12
CA TYR A 87 -4.42 6.14 -8.06
C TYR A 87 -4.23 6.88 -9.37
N VAL A 88 -4.02 8.19 -9.28
CA VAL A 88 -3.82 9.04 -10.46
C VAL A 88 -2.34 9.38 -10.62
N TYR A 89 -1.73 8.83 -11.68
CA TYR A 89 -0.35 9.07 -12.08
C TYR A 89 -0.26 10.13 -13.19
N PRO A 90 0.94 10.60 -13.58
CA PRO A 90 1.07 11.64 -14.60
C PRO A 90 0.38 11.32 -15.94
N LYS A 91 0.44 10.05 -16.39
CA LYS A 91 -0.08 9.64 -17.72
C LYS A 91 -1.31 8.73 -17.69
N LEU A 92 -1.61 8.10 -16.56
CA LEU A 92 -2.69 7.11 -16.45
C LEU A 92 -3.27 7.07 -15.03
N ILE A 93 -4.36 6.33 -14.87
CA ILE A 93 -4.98 5.95 -13.60
C ILE A 93 -4.82 4.44 -13.44
N SER A 94 -4.47 4.01 -12.22
CA SER A 94 -4.50 2.60 -11.85
C SER A 94 -5.55 2.37 -10.77
N ILE A 95 -6.30 1.29 -10.90
CA ILE A 95 -7.36 0.90 -9.98
C ILE A 95 -7.02 -0.49 -9.43
N SER A 96 -7.01 -0.65 -8.12
CA SER A 96 -6.94 -1.95 -7.45
C SER A 96 -8.36 -2.45 -7.18
N LEU A 97 -8.66 -3.66 -7.63
CA LEU A 97 -9.93 -4.33 -7.39
C LEU A 97 -9.80 -5.28 -6.20
N THR A 98 -10.90 -5.52 -5.49
CA THR A 98 -10.97 -6.62 -4.52
C THR A 98 -11.23 -7.97 -5.19
N SER A 99 -11.72 -7.99 -6.43
CA SER A 99 -12.03 -9.23 -7.15
C SER A 99 -10.79 -9.86 -7.79
N GLN A 100 -10.51 -11.11 -7.43
CA GLN A 100 -9.29 -11.83 -7.81
C GLN A 100 -9.52 -12.92 -8.87
N TYR A 101 -10.67 -12.94 -9.54
CA TYR A 101 -10.99 -13.90 -10.61
C TYR A 101 -11.19 -13.23 -11.98
N LEU A 102 -11.02 -11.90 -12.05
CA LEU A 102 -11.23 -11.10 -13.26
C LEU A 102 -9.98 -10.98 -14.13
N SER A 103 -8.88 -11.64 -13.77
CA SER A 103 -7.61 -11.53 -14.50
C SER A 103 -7.80 -11.83 -15.99
N GLN A 104 -7.27 -10.94 -16.83
CA GLN A 104 -7.37 -10.92 -18.29
C GLN A 104 -8.78 -10.72 -18.87
N GLN A 105 -9.80 -10.47 -18.04
CA GLN A 105 -11.13 -10.15 -18.52
C GLN A 105 -11.23 -8.68 -18.92
N LYS A 106 -12.14 -8.40 -19.86
CA LYS A 106 -12.47 -7.03 -20.26
C LYS A 106 -13.25 -6.32 -19.17
N ILE A 107 -12.94 -5.05 -18.96
CA ILE A 107 -13.63 -4.19 -18.00
C ILE A 107 -13.63 -2.76 -18.52
N TYR A 108 -14.60 -1.95 -18.10
CA TYR A 108 -14.76 -0.58 -18.56
C TYR A 108 -14.50 0.40 -17.43
N CYS A 109 -13.52 1.29 -17.61
CA CYS A 109 -13.26 2.43 -16.74
C CYS A 109 -14.38 3.46 -16.90
N ARG A 110 -14.89 3.96 -15.78
CA ARG A 110 -15.99 4.94 -15.71
C ARG A 110 -15.53 6.12 -14.86
N TYR A 111 -15.73 7.34 -15.33
CA TYR A 111 -15.13 8.54 -14.74
C TYR A 111 -16.20 9.50 -14.26
N TYR A 112 -15.95 10.15 -13.12
CA TYR A 112 -16.92 10.99 -12.45
C TYR A 112 -16.28 12.31 -11.99
N ASP A 113 -17.04 13.39 -12.07
CA ASP A 113 -16.64 14.72 -11.61
C ASP A 113 -16.64 14.85 -10.07
N CYS A 114 -16.28 16.03 -9.55
CA CYS A 114 -16.30 16.33 -8.12
C CYS A 114 -17.68 16.16 -7.45
N LYS A 115 -18.76 16.23 -8.22
CA LYS A 115 -20.14 16.03 -7.77
C LYS A 115 -20.61 14.58 -7.96
N ARG A 116 -19.69 13.67 -8.28
CA ARG A 116 -19.95 12.25 -8.56
C ARG A 116 -20.91 12.03 -9.73
N ARG A 117 -20.95 12.97 -10.69
CA ARG A 117 -21.70 12.79 -11.94
C ARG A 117 -20.80 12.19 -12.99
N GLU A 118 -21.32 11.20 -13.72
CA GLU A 118 -20.53 10.53 -14.75
C GLU A 118 -20.17 11.49 -15.89
N LEU A 119 -18.90 11.46 -16.29
CA LEU A 119 -18.40 12.17 -17.47
C LEU A 119 -18.81 11.39 -18.73
N LEU A 120 -19.93 11.77 -19.33
CA LEU A 120 -20.50 11.08 -20.49
C LEU A 120 -19.50 11.00 -21.66
N GLY A 121 -19.45 9.85 -22.33
CA GLY A 121 -18.54 9.60 -23.46
C GLY A 121 -17.07 9.40 -23.08
N SER A 122 -16.71 9.45 -21.80
CA SER A 122 -15.33 9.29 -21.33
C SER A 122 -14.92 7.84 -21.04
N ALA A 123 -15.89 6.93 -21.01
CA ALA A 123 -15.68 5.52 -20.66
C ALA A 123 -14.63 4.86 -21.56
N TYR A 124 -13.87 3.92 -21.00
CA TYR A 124 -12.73 3.30 -21.69
C TYR A 124 -12.70 1.79 -21.47
N GLU A 125 -12.58 1.01 -22.55
CA GLU A 125 -12.39 -0.45 -22.47
C GLU A 125 -10.94 -0.78 -22.09
N SER A 126 -10.76 -1.47 -20.97
CA SER A 126 -9.48 -1.93 -20.47
C SER A 126 -9.53 -3.45 -20.19
N VAL A 127 -8.42 -3.98 -19.70
CA VAL A 127 -8.25 -5.39 -19.31
C VAL A 127 -7.68 -5.43 -17.90
N VAL A 128 -8.24 -6.29 -17.05
CA VAL A 128 -7.72 -6.51 -15.70
C VAL A 128 -6.39 -7.24 -15.79
N PHE A 129 -5.28 -6.56 -15.49
CA PHE A 129 -3.95 -7.12 -15.47
C PHE A 129 -2.94 -6.17 -14.79
N PRO A 130 -2.02 -6.67 -13.93
CA PRO A 130 -1.95 -8.05 -13.41
C PRO A 130 -3.05 -8.35 -12.39
N GLU A 131 -3.46 -9.62 -12.27
CA GLU A 131 -4.43 -10.14 -11.28
C GLU A 131 -5.73 -9.33 -11.11
N SER A 132 -5.69 -8.27 -10.29
CA SER A 132 -6.81 -7.45 -9.83
C SER A 132 -6.59 -5.96 -10.13
N VAL A 133 -5.70 -5.61 -11.06
CA VAL A 133 -5.37 -4.21 -11.40
C VAL A 133 -6.01 -3.82 -12.73
N VAL A 134 -6.56 -2.62 -12.81
CA VAL A 134 -7.07 -2.02 -14.05
C VAL A 134 -6.32 -0.73 -14.33
N HIS A 135 -5.81 -0.58 -15.54
CA HIS A 135 -5.20 0.66 -16.00
C HIS A 135 -6.15 1.40 -16.91
N CYS A 136 -6.30 2.70 -16.68
CA CYS A 136 -7.22 3.57 -17.39
C CYS A 136 -6.47 4.83 -17.85
N PRO A 137 -6.77 5.40 -19.02
CA PRO A 137 -6.25 6.70 -19.39
C PRO A 137 -6.77 7.82 -18.47
N ARG A 138 -6.08 8.97 -18.47
CA ARG A 138 -6.50 10.18 -17.77
C ARG A 138 -7.70 10.81 -18.46
N ARG A 139 -8.62 11.35 -17.66
CA ARG A 139 -9.74 12.17 -18.11
C ARG A 139 -9.74 13.48 -17.34
N ALA A 140 -9.68 14.59 -18.06
CA ALA A 140 -9.67 15.92 -17.46
C ALA A 140 -10.92 16.14 -16.61
N GLY A 141 -10.73 16.53 -15.35
CA GLY A 141 -11.81 16.78 -14.38
C GLY A 141 -12.37 15.54 -13.69
N ALA A 142 -11.85 14.34 -13.95
CA ALA A 142 -12.23 13.15 -13.19
C ALA A 142 -11.65 13.25 -11.75
N GLU A 143 -12.51 13.19 -10.74
CA GLU A 143 -12.10 13.11 -9.33
C GLU A 143 -12.41 11.74 -8.72
N PHE A 144 -13.37 11.03 -9.30
CA PHE A 144 -13.75 9.68 -8.89
C PHE A 144 -13.75 8.77 -10.10
N VAL A 145 -13.51 7.49 -9.86
CA VAL A 145 -13.58 6.44 -10.88
C VAL A 145 -14.36 5.24 -10.37
N SER A 146 -15.00 4.56 -11.31
CA SER A 146 -15.59 3.25 -11.08
C SER A 146 -15.23 2.32 -12.24
N VAL A 147 -15.61 1.05 -12.13
CA VAL A 147 -15.42 0.04 -13.17
C VAL A 147 -16.72 -0.70 -13.45
N SER A 148 -16.89 -1.23 -14.66
CA SER A 148 -18.13 -1.91 -15.04
C SER A 148 -17.84 -3.05 -16.03
N SER A 149 -18.67 -4.08 -16.07
CA SER A 149 -18.48 -5.22 -17.00
C SER A 149 -18.86 -4.87 -18.45
N GLY A 150 -19.64 -3.79 -18.65
CA GLY A 150 -20.07 -3.26 -19.94
C GLY A 150 -20.47 -1.78 -19.85
N PHE A 151 -20.51 -1.08 -20.98
CA PHE A 151 -20.89 0.34 -21.05
C PHE A 151 -22.26 0.66 -20.42
N ASN A 152 -23.23 -0.24 -20.58
CA ASN A 152 -24.60 -0.07 -20.05
C ASN A 152 -24.84 -0.79 -18.72
N SER A 153 -23.80 -1.41 -18.14
CA SER A 153 -23.92 -2.11 -16.86
C SER A 153 -23.83 -1.13 -15.69
N SER A 154 -24.46 -1.50 -14.58
CA SER A 154 -24.36 -0.78 -13.32
C SER A 154 -22.91 -0.79 -12.80
N THR A 155 -22.48 0.32 -12.23
CA THR A 155 -21.17 0.45 -11.59
C THR A 155 -21.28 0.25 -10.08
N PRO A 156 -20.25 -0.31 -9.41
CA PRO A 156 -20.09 -0.13 -7.98
C PRO A 156 -19.91 1.37 -7.65
N GLU A 157 -20.00 1.70 -6.37
CA GLU A 157 -19.83 3.09 -5.92
C GLU A 157 -18.48 3.66 -6.41
N PRO A 158 -18.47 4.87 -7.02
CA PRO A 158 -17.23 5.50 -7.44
C PRO A 158 -16.31 5.81 -6.26
N VAL A 159 -15.04 5.43 -6.37
CA VAL A 159 -14.00 5.75 -5.39
C VAL A 159 -13.23 6.98 -5.81
N ARG A 160 -12.69 7.71 -4.83
CA ARG A 160 -11.91 8.92 -5.09
C ARG A 160 -10.53 8.55 -5.64
N LEU A 161 -10.04 9.34 -6.58
CA LEU A 161 -8.67 9.24 -7.06
C LEU A 161 -7.70 9.78 -6.00
N SER A 162 -6.77 8.93 -5.58
CA SER A 162 -5.62 9.30 -4.75
C SER A 162 -4.51 9.84 -5.63
N PHE A 163 -4.06 11.06 -5.32
CA PHE A 163 -2.99 11.73 -6.08
C PHE A 163 -1.66 11.01 -5.93
N LYS A 164 -1.06 10.62 -7.05
CA LYS A 164 0.25 9.95 -7.16
C LYS A 164 1.05 10.48 -8.35
N ALA A 165 0.84 11.74 -8.72
CA ALA A 165 1.52 12.41 -9.83
C ALA A 165 2.50 13.47 -9.31
N TYR A 166 3.30 13.09 -8.32
CA TYR A 166 4.36 13.93 -7.76
C TYR A 166 5.51 14.06 -8.77
N ASP A 167 6.18 15.22 -8.79
CA ASP A 167 7.36 15.43 -9.64
C ASP A 167 8.55 14.58 -9.17
N GLU A 168 8.69 14.45 -7.85
CA GLU A 168 9.66 13.58 -7.18
C GLU A 168 8.97 12.82 -6.03
N PRO A 169 9.42 11.61 -5.67
CA PRO A 169 8.88 10.89 -4.52
C PRO A 169 9.00 11.70 -3.23
N VAL A 170 7.94 11.70 -2.41
CA VAL A 170 7.90 12.39 -1.11
C VAL A 170 8.72 11.64 -0.06
N HIS A 171 8.84 10.32 -0.21
CA HIS A 171 9.52 9.44 0.73
C HIS A 171 10.65 8.66 0.06
N ASP A 172 11.82 8.57 0.69
CA ASP A 172 12.91 7.75 0.17
C ASP A 172 12.67 6.24 0.37
N LEU A 173 12.17 5.85 1.54
CA LEU A 173 11.82 4.49 1.88
C LEU A 173 10.45 4.44 2.58
N SER A 174 9.57 3.58 2.11
CA SER A 174 8.30 3.29 2.78
C SER A 174 8.07 1.79 2.95
N VAL A 175 7.22 1.43 3.90
CA VAL A 175 6.98 0.02 4.26
C VAL A 175 5.51 -0.33 4.04
N CYS A 176 5.26 -1.34 3.21
CA CYS A 176 3.97 -1.99 3.04
C CYS A 176 3.84 -3.10 4.09
N VAL A 177 2.94 -2.92 5.05
CA VAL A 177 2.74 -3.88 6.13
C VAL A 177 1.62 -4.84 5.77
N ALA A 178 1.89 -6.14 5.85
CA ALA A 178 0.89 -7.16 5.55
C ALA A 178 -0.34 -7.03 6.45
N PRO A 179 -1.51 -7.56 6.02
CA PRO A 179 -2.76 -7.39 6.74
C PRO A 179 -2.68 -7.80 8.21
N LEU A 180 -3.13 -6.93 9.10
CA LEU A 180 -3.28 -7.27 10.52
C LEU A 180 -4.50 -8.17 10.71
N TYR A 181 -4.26 -9.36 11.28
CA TYR A 181 -5.29 -10.33 11.66
C TYR A 181 -4.92 -11.10 12.94
N GLY A 182 -5.85 -11.92 13.41
CA GLY A 182 -5.66 -12.77 14.59
C GLY A 182 -5.84 -12.02 15.92
N ASN A 183 -5.81 -12.79 17.02
CA ASN A 183 -6.15 -12.30 18.35
C ASN A 183 -4.92 -11.91 19.20
N GLU A 184 -3.70 -12.23 18.75
CA GLU A 184 -2.49 -11.79 19.46
C GLU A 184 -2.45 -10.26 19.48
N SER A 185 -2.26 -9.72 20.67
CA SER A 185 -2.03 -8.30 20.96
C SER A 185 -0.90 -7.74 20.09
N LYS A 186 -1.16 -6.61 19.43
CA LYS A 186 -0.25 -6.02 18.43
C LYS A 186 0.38 -4.71 18.84
N TRP A 187 -0.08 -4.05 19.91
CA TRP A 187 0.40 -2.70 20.25
C TRP A 187 1.92 -2.62 20.37
N LEU A 188 2.55 -3.62 21.02
CA LEU A 188 4.00 -3.66 21.19
C LEU A 188 4.70 -3.99 19.87
N GLN A 189 4.14 -4.89 19.07
CA GLN A 189 4.67 -5.22 17.75
C GLN A 189 4.61 -4.02 16.80
N ILE A 190 3.53 -3.24 16.84
CA ILE A 190 3.33 -2.04 16.01
C ILE A 190 4.37 -0.97 16.36
N VAL A 191 4.49 -0.59 17.63
CA VAL A 191 5.45 0.45 18.04
C VAL A 191 6.88 0.00 17.74
N ASP A 192 7.21 -1.26 18.04
CA ASP A 192 8.56 -1.77 17.83
C ASP A 192 8.88 -1.88 16.33
N PHE A 193 7.94 -2.32 15.49
CA PHE A 193 8.09 -2.34 14.03
C PHE A 193 8.29 -0.95 13.43
N VAL A 194 7.41 0.00 13.77
CA VAL A 194 7.45 1.35 13.19
C VAL A 194 8.72 2.08 13.62
N GLU A 195 9.04 2.11 14.92
CA GLU A 195 10.24 2.79 15.40
C GLU A 195 11.53 2.12 14.90
N HIS A 196 11.57 0.78 14.80
CA HIS A 196 12.72 0.08 14.22
C HIS A 196 12.95 0.51 12.77
N MET A 197 11.91 0.46 11.94
CA MET A 197 12.05 0.80 10.52
C MET A 197 12.33 2.29 10.31
N LYS A 198 11.85 3.17 11.20
CA LYS A 198 12.23 4.60 11.19
C LYS A 198 13.72 4.80 11.41
N LEU A 199 14.32 4.07 12.37
CA LEU A 199 15.77 4.12 12.59
C LEU A 199 16.57 3.54 11.41
N GLU A 200 15.98 2.65 10.63
CA GLU A 200 16.54 2.15 9.38
C GLU A 200 16.32 3.09 8.18
N GLY A 201 15.66 4.23 8.38
CA GLY A 201 15.46 5.29 7.39
C GLY A 201 14.09 5.29 6.68
N ALA A 202 13.14 4.46 7.11
CA ALA A 202 11.78 4.53 6.59
C ALA A 202 11.05 5.79 7.08
N THR A 203 10.37 6.49 6.19
CA THR A 203 9.65 7.74 6.50
C THR A 203 8.14 7.66 6.31
N TYR A 204 7.62 6.51 5.84
CA TYR A 204 6.19 6.30 5.68
C TYR A 204 5.81 4.82 5.73
N PHE A 205 4.58 4.54 6.17
CA PHE A 205 4.09 3.19 6.39
C PHE A 205 2.66 3.04 5.85
N TYR A 206 2.42 2.01 5.03
CA TYR A 206 1.09 1.63 4.57
C TYR A 206 0.65 0.40 5.34
N PHE A 207 -0.25 0.59 6.30
CA PHE A 207 -0.85 -0.49 7.07
C PHE A 207 -2.14 -0.97 6.43
N TYR A 208 -2.33 -2.28 6.43
CA TYR A 208 -3.57 -2.91 6.02
C TYR A 208 -4.17 -3.63 7.22
N VAL A 209 -5.45 -3.41 7.48
CA VAL A 209 -6.11 -3.95 8.67
C VAL A 209 -7.33 -4.75 8.27
N GLY A 210 -7.31 -6.06 8.52
CA GLY A 210 -8.52 -6.89 8.49
C GLY A 210 -9.30 -6.68 9.79
N THR A 211 -8.68 -7.02 10.92
CA THR A 211 -9.28 -6.87 12.26
C THR A 211 -8.25 -6.32 13.24
N ILE A 212 -8.67 -5.41 14.12
CA ILE A 212 -7.82 -4.86 15.19
C ILE A 212 -8.70 -4.50 16.39
N ASN A 213 -8.25 -4.87 17.60
CA ASN A 213 -8.93 -4.50 18.84
C ASN A 213 -8.66 -3.02 19.19
N ASP A 214 -9.45 -2.46 20.10
CA ASP A 214 -9.35 -1.03 20.45
C ASP A 214 -8.05 -0.65 21.15
N TYR A 215 -7.43 -1.59 21.86
CA TYR A 215 -6.17 -1.34 22.55
C TYR A 215 -5.01 -1.15 21.57
N ASP A 216 -4.90 -2.05 20.60
CA ASP A 216 -3.92 -2.02 19.51
C ASP A 216 -4.19 -0.86 18.55
N ARG A 217 -5.46 -0.58 18.27
CA ARG A 217 -5.90 0.55 17.43
C ARG A 217 -5.38 1.87 17.96
N LYS A 218 -5.33 2.08 19.30
CA LYS A 218 -4.81 3.32 19.89
C LYS A 218 -3.37 3.61 19.47
N MET A 219 -2.50 2.60 19.46
CA MET A 219 -1.12 2.76 19.00
C MET A 219 -1.07 3.10 17.50
N LEU A 220 -1.82 2.37 16.67
CA LEU A 220 -1.85 2.62 15.23
C LEU A 220 -2.41 4.02 14.89
N THR A 221 -3.47 4.45 15.58
CA THR A 221 -4.08 5.77 15.42
C THR A 221 -3.13 6.89 15.78
N GLU A 222 -2.26 6.71 16.77
CA GLU A 222 -1.23 7.70 17.09
C GLU A 222 -0.27 7.92 15.91
N TYR A 223 0.16 6.86 15.22
CA TYR A 223 1.00 7.00 14.02
C TYR A 223 0.28 7.59 12.81
N VAL A 224 -1.03 7.35 12.70
CA VAL A 224 -1.87 8.05 11.71
C VAL A 224 -1.91 9.55 12.02
N ARG A 225 -2.10 9.91 13.30
CA ARG A 225 -2.16 11.30 13.76
C ARG A 225 -0.86 12.05 13.51
N THR A 226 0.29 11.40 13.70
CA THR A 226 1.62 12.00 13.42
C THR A 226 1.97 12.03 11.92
N GLY A 227 1.16 11.41 11.07
CA GLY A 227 1.39 11.36 9.63
C GLY A 227 2.44 10.33 9.20
N ASP A 228 2.89 9.44 10.11
CA ASP A 228 3.83 8.37 9.80
C ASP A 228 3.15 7.21 9.04
N VAL A 229 1.86 6.98 9.32
CA VAL A 229 1.12 5.81 8.84
C VAL A 229 -0.15 6.21 8.07
N GLU A 230 -0.39 5.53 6.96
CA GLU A 230 -1.69 5.42 6.29
C GLU A 230 -2.32 4.05 6.57
N VAL A 231 -3.60 3.99 6.93
CA VAL A 231 -4.30 2.71 7.19
C VAL A 231 -5.38 2.46 6.15
N THR A 232 -5.33 1.30 5.51
CA THR A 232 -6.38 0.77 4.64
C THR A 232 -7.10 -0.37 5.36
N PHE A 233 -8.38 -0.19 5.67
CA PHE A 233 -9.21 -1.26 6.23
C PHE A 233 -9.71 -2.17 5.12
N LEU A 234 -9.41 -3.45 5.23
CA LEU A 234 -9.81 -4.49 4.29
C LEU A 234 -11.24 -4.96 4.60
N GLN A 235 -12.21 -4.08 4.32
CA GLN A 235 -13.63 -4.37 4.49
C GLN A 235 -14.24 -4.83 3.16
N ASP A 236 -14.82 -6.02 3.16
CA ASP A 236 -15.58 -6.57 2.04
C ASP A 236 -16.72 -7.43 2.59
N LYS A 237 -17.75 -7.67 1.78
CA LYS A 237 -18.88 -8.55 2.14
C LYS A 237 -18.56 -10.04 1.96
N PHE A 238 -17.41 -10.37 1.39
CA PHE A 238 -16.98 -11.73 1.11
C PHE A 238 -15.88 -12.16 2.08
N GLU A 239 -16.04 -13.34 2.67
CA GLU A 239 -14.97 -13.98 3.42
C GLU A 239 -13.85 -14.41 2.48
N ARG A 240 -12.60 -14.38 2.97
CA ARG A 240 -11.43 -14.78 2.18
C ARG A 240 -10.39 -15.49 3.02
N PRO A 241 -9.67 -16.47 2.45
CA PRO A 241 -8.52 -17.04 3.13
C PRO A 241 -7.43 -15.97 3.30
N ALA A 242 -6.63 -16.08 4.37
CA ALA A 242 -5.65 -15.06 4.74
C ALA A 242 -4.64 -14.72 3.63
N TYR A 243 -4.20 -15.72 2.86
CA TYR A 243 -3.26 -15.51 1.75
C TYR A 243 -3.86 -14.63 0.63
N ALA A 244 -5.17 -14.68 0.41
CA ALA A 244 -5.83 -13.88 -0.61
C ALA A 244 -5.81 -12.38 -0.26
N TRP A 245 -5.97 -12.06 1.03
CA TRP A 245 -5.78 -10.70 1.55
C TRP A 245 -4.34 -10.21 1.40
N HIS A 246 -3.37 -11.09 1.60
CA HIS A 246 -1.96 -10.77 1.37
C HIS A 246 -1.73 -10.36 -0.10
N LEU A 247 -2.22 -11.16 -1.07
CA LEU A 247 -2.08 -10.84 -2.49
C LEU A 247 -2.75 -9.51 -2.88
N LEU A 248 -3.96 -9.24 -2.36
CA LEU A 248 -4.63 -7.96 -2.59
C LEU A 248 -3.81 -6.77 -2.05
N MET A 249 -3.27 -6.91 -0.84
CA MET A 249 -2.44 -5.90 -0.20
C MET A 249 -1.16 -5.62 -1.00
N MET A 250 -0.50 -6.65 -1.52
CA MET A 250 0.72 -6.49 -2.34
C MET A 250 0.44 -5.61 -3.57
N GLN A 251 -0.62 -5.92 -4.31
CA GLN A 251 -0.96 -5.19 -5.51
C GLN A 251 -1.44 -3.77 -5.19
N ASP A 252 -2.29 -3.60 -4.18
CA ASP A 252 -2.74 -2.28 -3.77
C ASP A 252 -1.58 -1.42 -3.30
N CYS A 253 -0.70 -1.93 -2.43
CA CYS A 253 0.42 -1.16 -1.90
C CYS A 253 1.47 -0.84 -2.95
N HIS A 254 1.72 -1.74 -3.91
CA HIS A 254 2.58 -1.46 -5.06
C HIS A 254 2.07 -0.26 -5.85
N LEU A 255 0.76 -0.17 -6.10
CA LEU A 255 0.16 0.97 -6.78
C LEU A 255 0.13 2.23 -5.90
N ARG A 256 -0.30 2.10 -4.64
CA ARG A 256 -0.46 3.19 -3.68
C ARG A 256 0.85 3.94 -3.41
N SER A 257 1.97 3.23 -3.43
CA SER A 257 3.28 3.79 -3.16
C SER A 257 4.02 4.28 -4.41
N LYS A 258 3.58 3.89 -5.60
CA LYS A 258 4.20 4.28 -6.87
C LYS A 258 4.21 5.81 -7.02
N TYR A 259 5.38 6.37 -7.30
CA TYR A 259 5.66 7.82 -7.35
C TYR A 259 5.44 8.59 -6.04
N HIS A 260 5.00 7.94 -4.96
CA HIS A 260 4.96 8.53 -3.63
C HIS A 260 6.23 8.19 -2.84
N SER A 261 6.75 6.99 -3.05
CA SER A 261 7.94 6.44 -2.40
C SER A 261 8.98 6.02 -3.46
N LYS A 262 10.24 6.38 -3.25
CA LYS A 262 11.37 6.01 -4.13
C LYS A 262 11.71 4.53 -4.01
N TRP A 263 11.70 4.02 -2.79
CA TRP A 263 11.79 2.59 -2.48
C TRP A 263 10.63 2.16 -1.59
N ILE A 264 10.17 0.94 -1.77
CA ILE A 264 9.26 0.27 -0.85
C ILE A 264 9.79 -1.10 -0.45
N THR A 265 9.38 -1.59 0.70
CA THR A 265 9.52 -3.01 1.07
C THR A 265 8.20 -3.55 1.58
N PHE A 266 8.00 -4.86 1.45
CA PHE A 266 6.80 -5.56 1.91
C PHE A 266 7.20 -6.46 3.07
N LEU A 267 6.63 -6.21 4.25
CA LEU A 267 6.98 -6.92 5.48
C LEU A 267 5.72 -7.34 6.23
N ASP A 268 5.79 -8.51 6.85
CA ASP A 268 4.83 -8.91 7.87
C ASP A 268 5.12 -8.14 9.18
N LEU A 269 4.14 -8.02 10.09
CA LEU A 269 4.32 -7.25 11.33
C LEU A 269 5.43 -7.83 12.24
N ASP A 270 5.69 -9.13 12.14
CA ASP A 270 6.74 -9.86 12.84
C ASP A 270 8.09 -9.87 12.09
N GLU A 271 8.24 -9.06 11.04
CA GLU A 271 9.45 -8.95 10.23
C GLU A 271 10.00 -7.53 10.22
N ARG A 272 11.32 -7.37 10.31
CA ARG A 272 11.98 -6.06 10.23
C ARG A 272 13.26 -6.19 9.45
N ILE A 273 13.61 -5.21 8.64
CA ILE A 273 14.93 -5.24 8.02
C ILE A 273 15.90 -4.54 8.96
N SER A 274 17.11 -5.08 9.12
CA SER A 274 18.19 -4.39 9.83
C SER A 274 19.41 -4.28 8.93
N SER A 275 20.04 -3.11 8.96
CA SER A 275 21.38 -2.94 8.39
C SER A 275 22.38 -3.84 9.09
N GLY A 276 23.29 -4.42 8.32
CA GLY A 276 24.37 -5.24 8.84
C GLY A 276 25.52 -4.40 9.40
N THR A 277 26.73 -4.92 9.36
CA THR A 277 27.92 -4.26 9.90
C THR A 277 28.51 -3.21 8.97
N GLU A 278 28.19 -3.24 7.67
CA GLU A 278 28.82 -2.38 6.66
C GLU A 278 28.25 -0.96 6.58
N TYR A 279 27.00 -0.76 7.01
CA TYR A 279 26.27 0.51 6.89
C TYR A 279 25.60 0.88 8.22
N ASN A 280 25.27 2.15 8.42
CA ASN A 280 24.63 2.61 9.66
C ASN A 280 23.13 2.30 9.71
N ASN A 281 22.47 2.38 8.56
CA ASN A 281 21.05 2.12 8.39
C ASN A 281 20.75 1.57 6.98
N LEU A 282 19.55 1.01 6.78
CA LEU A 282 19.12 0.42 5.54
C LEU A 282 19.06 1.44 4.39
N LEU A 283 18.68 2.68 4.66
CA LEU A 283 18.61 3.72 3.64
C LEU A 283 20.00 3.95 2.98
N GLU A 284 21.09 3.95 3.74
CA GLU A 284 22.45 4.02 3.18
C GLU A 284 22.75 2.81 2.26
N VAL A 285 22.31 1.60 2.64
CA VAL A 285 22.50 0.39 1.82
C VAL A 285 21.78 0.54 0.48
N ILE A 286 20.52 0.98 0.47
CA ILE A 286 19.72 1.07 -0.75
C ILE A 286 20.12 2.25 -1.64
N GLU A 287 20.61 3.35 -1.06
CA GLU A 287 21.08 4.52 -1.81
C GLU A 287 22.46 4.33 -2.42
N SER A 288 23.27 3.42 -1.87
CA SER A 288 24.54 3.01 -2.48
C SER A 288 24.39 2.23 -3.79
N GLN A 289 23.17 1.81 -4.13
CA GLN A 289 22.90 0.96 -5.29
C GLN A 289 22.89 1.75 -6.61
N PRO A 290 23.39 1.17 -7.72
CA PRO A 290 23.30 1.80 -9.03
C PRO A 290 21.86 2.09 -9.45
N ARG A 291 21.66 3.13 -10.27
CA ARG A 291 20.32 3.53 -10.78
C ARG A 291 19.59 2.43 -11.56
N SER A 292 20.32 1.46 -12.12
CA SER A 292 19.75 0.32 -12.84
C SER A 292 19.18 -0.76 -11.90
N VAL A 293 19.43 -0.68 -10.59
CA VAL A 293 18.89 -1.60 -9.61
C VAL A 293 17.52 -1.12 -9.17
N GLY A 294 16.50 -1.94 -9.44
CA GLY A 294 15.11 -1.69 -9.04
C GLY A 294 14.56 -2.71 -8.06
N GLU A 295 15.33 -3.75 -7.73
CA GLU A 295 14.97 -4.76 -6.75
C GLU A 295 16.21 -5.20 -5.96
N LEU A 296 16.07 -5.24 -4.64
CA LEU A 296 17.05 -5.78 -3.70
C LEU A 296 16.41 -6.95 -2.97
N HIS A 297 17.06 -8.11 -2.97
CA HIS A 297 16.63 -9.26 -2.20
C HIS A 297 17.41 -9.32 -0.89
N VAL A 298 16.69 -9.55 0.21
CA VAL A 298 17.24 -9.60 1.55
C VAL A 298 16.96 -10.97 2.17
N SER A 299 18.01 -11.64 2.62
CA SER A 299 17.89 -12.94 3.31
C SER A 299 17.20 -12.78 4.66
N VAL A 300 16.54 -13.85 5.11
CA VAL A 300 15.80 -13.90 6.37
C VAL A 300 16.64 -14.55 7.46
N LEU A 301 16.75 -13.84 8.57
CA LEU A 301 17.27 -14.31 9.84
C LEU A 301 16.08 -14.66 10.75
N ASN A 302 15.80 -15.95 10.91
CA ASN A 302 14.72 -16.39 11.79
C ASN A 302 15.14 -16.29 13.25
N ILE A 303 14.44 -15.45 14.00
CA ILE A 303 14.61 -15.21 15.43
C ILE A 303 13.58 -16.05 16.18
N LEU A 304 14.03 -16.77 17.19
CA LEU A 304 13.17 -17.63 18.01
C LEU A 304 12.37 -16.79 19.01
N LYS A 305 11.06 -16.61 18.77
CA LYS A 305 10.11 -15.96 19.69
C LYS A 305 9.35 -17.04 20.47
N TYR A 306 9.63 -17.14 21.77
CA TYR A 306 9.13 -18.24 22.60
C TYR A 306 7.72 -18.03 23.18
N GLU A 307 7.23 -16.79 23.17
CA GLU A 307 5.96 -16.41 23.78
C GLU A 307 5.31 -15.23 23.04
N ASP A 308 4.06 -14.95 23.36
CA ASP A 308 3.32 -13.83 22.81
C ASP A 308 3.76 -12.50 23.43
N THR A 309 3.55 -11.42 22.69
CA THR A 309 3.72 -10.08 23.26
C THR A 309 2.61 -9.79 24.27
N PRO A 310 2.88 -8.98 25.33
CA PRO A 310 1.92 -8.71 26.39
C PRO A 310 0.60 -8.13 25.86
N GLU A 311 -0.52 -8.54 26.46
CA GLU A 311 -1.85 -8.04 26.09
C GLU A 311 -2.00 -6.53 26.30
N LYS A 312 -1.33 -5.99 27.33
CA LYS A 312 -1.41 -4.58 27.72
C LYS A 312 -0.08 -4.10 28.28
N PHE A 313 0.16 -2.80 28.16
CA PHE A 313 1.17 -2.09 28.91
C PHE A 313 0.86 -2.10 30.42
N THR A 314 1.85 -2.47 31.24
CA THR A 314 1.74 -2.59 32.71
C THR A 314 2.63 -1.60 33.45
N SER A 315 3.93 -1.60 33.18
CA SER A 315 4.92 -0.68 33.76
C SER A 315 6.10 -0.44 32.81
N MET A 316 6.87 0.62 33.07
CA MET A 316 8.05 0.97 32.28
C MET A 316 9.15 -0.08 32.40
N GLU A 317 9.26 -0.71 33.57
CA GLU A 317 10.21 -1.78 33.85
C GLU A 317 9.86 -3.01 33.00
N GLN A 318 8.59 -3.44 33.04
CA GLN A 318 8.10 -4.59 32.26
C GLN A 318 8.20 -4.33 30.76
N LEU A 319 7.90 -3.11 30.31
CA LEU A 319 8.03 -2.72 28.90
C LEU A 319 9.46 -2.95 28.39
N LYS A 320 10.49 -2.59 29.16
CA LYS A 320 11.89 -2.77 28.76
C LYS A 320 12.30 -4.24 28.66
N GLU A 321 11.70 -5.10 29.48
CA GLU A 321 11.89 -6.55 29.43
C GLU A 321 11.13 -7.19 28.26
N ASP A 322 9.97 -6.64 27.88
CA ASP A 322 9.11 -7.16 26.82
C ASP A 322 9.50 -6.70 25.41
N MET A 323 10.40 -5.73 25.27
CA MET A 323 10.94 -5.27 23.98
C MET A 323 11.51 -6.45 23.16
N MET A 324 10.93 -6.69 21.99
CA MET A 324 11.13 -7.93 21.23
C MET A 324 12.61 -8.12 20.83
N PHE A 325 13.26 -7.04 20.42
CA PHE A 325 14.67 -7.03 19.99
C PHE A 325 15.69 -7.24 21.12
N ARG A 326 15.29 -7.03 22.38
CA ARG A 326 16.11 -7.35 23.57
C ARG A 326 15.84 -8.77 24.04
N LYS A 327 14.55 -9.13 24.10
CA LYS A 327 14.05 -10.39 24.64
C LYS A 327 14.47 -11.60 23.80
N TRP A 328 14.42 -11.46 22.48
CA TRP A 328 14.74 -12.56 21.55
C TRP A 328 15.91 -12.21 20.64
N THR A 329 17.06 -12.84 20.90
CA THR A 329 18.28 -12.67 20.08
C THR A 329 18.80 -13.98 19.47
N ASN A 330 18.18 -15.11 19.82
CA ASN A 330 18.59 -16.42 19.31
C ASN A 330 18.08 -16.57 17.89
N THR A 331 18.97 -16.95 16.98
CA THR A 331 18.68 -17.10 15.56
C THR A 331 19.27 -18.40 15.03
N ILE A 332 18.73 -18.83 13.90
CA ILE A 332 19.40 -19.81 13.02
C ILE A 332 20.18 -19.07 11.93
N ASP A 333 20.86 -19.81 11.05
CA ASP A 333 21.54 -19.23 9.90
C ASP A 333 20.58 -18.48 8.95
N PRO A 334 21.05 -17.40 8.29
CA PRO A 334 20.26 -16.70 7.29
C PRO A 334 19.82 -17.65 6.17
N THR A 335 18.57 -17.51 5.74
CA THR A 335 17.99 -18.30 4.65
C THR A 335 17.42 -17.41 3.56
N TRP A 336 17.45 -17.90 2.33
CA TRP A 336 16.76 -17.27 1.21
C TRP A 336 15.31 -17.76 1.08
N ASN A 337 14.91 -18.76 1.86
CA ASN A 337 13.51 -19.15 1.92
C ASN A 337 12.67 -18.02 2.52
N ALA A 338 11.56 -17.67 1.85
CA ALA A 338 10.73 -16.52 2.20
C ALA A 338 11.50 -15.18 2.28
N SER A 339 12.60 -15.02 1.52
CA SER A 339 13.32 -13.74 1.41
C SER A 339 12.37 -12.59 1.09
N LYS A 340 12.70 -11.38 1.55
CA LYS A 340 11.90 -10.18 1.25
C LYS A 340 12.62 -9.29 0.23
N ALA A 341 11.84 -8.45 -0.43
CA ALA A 341 12.33 -7.55 -1.44
C ALA A 341 12.17 -6.07 -1.03
N ILE A 342 13.13 -5.25 -1.45
CA ILE A 342 13.02 -3.79 -1.46
C ILE A 342 13.04 -3.37 -2.92
N VAL A 343 12.05 -2.62 -3.38
CA VAL A 343 11.85 -2.34 -4.80
C VAL A 343 11.59 -0.86 -5.07
N ARG A 344 11.95 -0.42 -6.28
CA ARG A 344 11.50 0.84 -6.86
C ARG A 344 10.14 0.65 -7.53
N PRO A 345 9.02 1.09 -6.93
CA PRO A 345 7.69 0.71 -7.40
C PRO A 345 7.41 1.15 -8.84
N GLU A 346 8.03 2.24 -9.32
CA GLU A 346 7.97 2.73 -10.70
C GLU A 346 8.65 1.81 -11.71
N GLN A 347 9.63 1.03 -11.27
CA GLN A 347 10.42 0.10 -12.10
C GLN A 347 9.89 -1.33 -12.08
N ILE A 348 8.98 -1.66 -11.16
CA ILE A 348 8.33 -2.97 -11.08
C ILE A 348 7.04 -2.98 -11.89
N GLY A 349 6.87 -4.02 -12.69
CA GLY A 349 5.66 -4.29 -13.46
C GLY A 349 4.63 -5.10 -12.67
N ILE A 350 5.07 -6.22 -12.10
CA ILE A 350 4.23 -7.16 -11.35
C ILE A 350 4.98 -7.55 -10.08
N MET A 351 4.36 -7.31 -8.93
CA MET A 351 4.91 -7.67 -7.62
C MET A 351 4.26 -8.94 -7.08
N PHE A 352 5.06 -9.81 -6.47
CA PHE A 352 4.60 -10.98 -5.71
C PHE A 352 5.15 -10.94 -4.29
N ILE A 353 4.70 -11.84 -3.43
CA ILE A 353 4.94 -11.81 -1.97
C ILE A 353 6.42 -11.62 -1.61
N HIS A 354 7.33 -12.32 -2.31
CA HIS A 354 8.76 -12.34 -1.98
C HIS A 354 9.65 -11.63 -3.01
N TYR A 355 9.15 -11.37 -4.22
CA TYR A 355 9.95 -10.84 -5.34
C TYR A 355 9.07 -10.23 -6.45
N ALA A 356 9.68 -9.42 -7.30
CA ALA A 356 9.07 -8.92 -8.52
C ALA A 356 9.05 -10.01 -9.62
N ILE A 357 7.86 -10.40 -10.06
CA ILE A 357 7.68 -11.34 -11.17
C ILE A 357 8.12 -10.69 -12.49
N ALA A 358 7.78 -9.40 -12.67
CA ALA A 358 8.07 -8.67 -13.89
C ALA A 358 8.59 -7.27 -13.59
N LYS A 359 9.55 -6.82 -14.37
CA LYS A 359 10.30 -5.57 -14.20
C LYS A 359 10.34 -4.82 -15.52
N GLN A 360 10.45 -3.50 -15.46
CA GLN A 360 10.70 -2.69 -16.64
C GLN A 360 12.04 -3.07 -17.29
N PHE A 361 12.15 -2.82 -18.59
CA PHE A 361 13.35 -3.18 -19.35
C PHE A 361 14.61 -2.52 -18.77
N GLY A 362 15.68 -3.30 -18.61
CA GLY A 362 16.98 -2.84 -18.09
C GLY A 362 17.10 -2.76 -16.56
N VAL A 363 16.05 -3.14 -15.83
CA VAL A 363 16.04 -3.15 -14.35
C VAL A 363 16.68 -4.43 -13.82
N ASN A 364 17.64 -4.27 -12.92
CA ASN A 364 18.42 -5.34 -12.30
C ASN A 364 17.94 -5.66 -10.90
N THR A 365 18.22 -6.90 -10.49
CA THR A 365 18.06 -7.39 -9.12
C THR A 365 19.43 -7.62 -8.50
N VAL A 366 19.60 -7.17 -7.25
CA VAL A 366 20.79 -7.45 -6.46
C VAL A 366 20.39 -8.22 -5.20
N LYS A 367 21.17 -9.25 -4.86
CA LYS A 367 21.04 -9.95 -3.58
C LYS A 367 21.99 -9.30 -2.58
N LEU A 368 21.46 -8.83 -1.46
CA LEU A 368 22.25 -8.24 -0.39
C LEU A 368 22.83 -9.33 0.51
N ASN A 369 24.09 -9.16 0.92
CA ASN A 369 24.70 -10.00 1.94
C ASN A 369 24.12 -9.67 3.32
N ALA A 370 24.15 -10.64 4.24
CA ALA A 370 23.71 -10.41 5.62
C ALA A 370 24.55 -9.34 6.37
N SER A 371 25.80 -9.09 5.91
CA SER A 371 26.64 -7.99 6.38
C SER A 371 26.17 -6.61 5.91
N GLN A 372 25.34 -6.55 4.88
CA GLN A 372 24.70 -5.34 4.35
C GLN A 372 23.31 -5.15 4.94
N ALA A 373 22.45 -6.18 4.85
CA ALA A 373 21.11 -6.17 5.42
C ALA A 373 20.56 -7.59 5.63
N ALA A 374 19.71 -7.76 6.65
CA ALA A 374 18.97 -8.99 6.88
C ALA A 374 17.55 -8.71 7.39
N VAL A 375 16.58 -9.51 6.97
CA VAL A 375 15.21 -9.51 7.52
C VAL A 375 15.22 -10.29 8.82
N ARG A 376 14.98 -9.63 9.94
CA ARG A 376 14.76 -10.22 11.25
C ARG A 376 13.31 -10.68 11.35
N HIS A 377 13.08 -11.98 11.26
CA HIS A 377 11.74 -12.58 11.34
C HIS A 377 11.53 -13.23 12.70
N TYR A 378 10.67 -12.64 13.54
CA TYR A 378 10.32 -13.16 14.87
C TYR A 378 9.33 -14.32 14.75
N ARG A 379 9.85 -15.53 14.63
CA ARG A 379 9.03 -16.72 14.47
C ARG A 379 8.53 -17.25 15.81
N ASN A 380 7.21 -17.21 16.01
CA ASN A 380 6.56 -17.75 17.21
C ASN A 380 6.72 -19.29 17.28
N THR A 381 7.29 -19.80 18.37
CA THR A 381 7.43 -21.26 18.60
C THR A 381 6.29 -21.85 19.42
N LEU A 382 5.41 -21.03 20.02
CA LEU A 382 4.30 -21.46 20.88
C LEU A 382 3.07 -21.94 20.07
N HIS A 383 2.61 -21.18 19.09
CA HIS A 383 1.34 -21.41 18.36
C HIS A 383 1.50 -22.12 17.00
N ARG A 384 2.44 -23.05 16.87
CA ARG A 384 2.71 -23.72 15.58
C ARG A 384 1.57 -24.63 15.15
N MET A 385 1.09 -24.45 13.92
CA MET A 385 0.16 -25.40 13.29
C MET A 385 0.89 -26.62 12.70
N GLU A 386 2.10 -26.46 12.15
CA GLU A 386 2.91 -27.53 11.53
C GLU A 386 4.40 -27.23 11.73
N ALA A 387 5.27 -28.25 11.78
CA ALA A 387 6.72 -28.14 12.03
C ALA A 387 7.48 -27.75 10.74
N PRO A 388 7.91 -26.49 10.55
CA PRO A 388 8.62 -26.11 9.33
C PRO A 388 10.13 -26.28 9.54
N ASP A 389 10.86 -26.47 8.44
CA ASP A 389 12.28 -26.86 8.35
C ASP A 389 13.31 -25.96 9.05
N TRP A 390 12.88 -24.91 9.76
CA TRP A 390 13.75 -23.94 10.42
C TRP A 390 13.96 -24.18 11.93
N HIS A 391 13.27 -25.15 12.56
CA HIS A 391 13.47 -25.42 13.98
C HIS A 391 14.66 -26.38 14.26
N PRO A 392 15.39 -26.20 15.38
CA PRO A 392 16.39 -27.15 15.87
C PRO A 392 15.91 -28.58 16.20
N THR A 393 14.63 -28.93 16.06
CA THR A 393 14.14 -30.29 16.36
C THR A 393 13.73 -31.06 15.10
N ALA A 394 14.73 -31.35 14.25
CA ALA A 394 14.83 -32.45 13.28
C ALA A 394 13.91 -32.41 12.03
N PRO A 395 14.41 -32.83 10.83
CA PRO A 395 15.07 -34.13 10.61
C PRO A 395 16.55 -34.02 10.20
N THR A 396 17.41 -34.80 10.86
CA THR A 396 18.84 -35.10 10.62
C THR A 396 19.94 -34.13 11.07
N LYS A 397 19.72 -32.81 11.17
CA LYS A 397 20.64 -31.91 11.90
C LYS A 397 19.85 -30.77 12.54
N SER A 398 19.88 -30.67 13.87
CA SER A 398 19.44 -29.47 14.57
C SER A 398 20.22 -28.27 14.04
N PRO A 399 19.60 -27.22 13.45
CA PRO A 399 20.30 -25.99 13.14
C PRO A 399 21.07 -25.45 14.34
N THR A 400 22.29 -24.98 14.09
CA THR A 400 23.11 -24.29 15.08
C THR A 400 22.41 -23.00 15.47
N VAL A 401 22.01 -22.90 16.74
CA VAL A 401 21.45 -21.66 17.28
C VAL A 401 22.60 -20.74 17.66
N GLN A 402 22.60 -19.53 17.09
CA GLN A 402 23.56 -18.48 17.39
C GLN A 402 22.83 -17.24 17.91
N ARG A 403 23.59 -16.28 18.44
CA ARG A 403 23.03 -14.98 18.87
C ARG A 403 23.38 -13.93 17.85
N TRP A 404 22.37 -13.18 17.42
CA TRP A 404 22.56 -12.07 16.49
C TRP A 404 21.84 -10.83 17.00
N PRO A 405 22.35 -10.19 18.07
CA PRO A 405 21.75 -8.98 18.62
C PRO A 405 21.88 -7.81 17.63
N LEU A 406 21.04 -6.79 17.82
CA LEU A 406 21.21 -5.49 17.16
C LEU A 406 22.42 -4.74 17.76
N LYS A 407 22.95 -3.76 17.01
CA LYS A 407 24.04 -2.89 17.49
C LYS A 407 23.64 -2.17 18.79
N PRO A 408 24.51 -2.05 19.80
CA PRO A 408 24.16 -1.44 21.08
C PRO A 408 23.53 -0.04 20.97
N GLU A 409 24.05 0.82 20.10
CA GLU A 409 23.53 2.18 19.88
C GLU A 409 22.12 2.17 19.25
N PHE A 410 21.87 1.23 18.33
CA PHE A 410 20.55 1.03 17.74
C PHE A 410 19.55 0.53 18.79
N VAL A 411 19.97 -0.43 19.63
CA VAL A 411 19.18 -0.96 20.75
C VAL A 411 18.79 0.17 21.70
N GLU A 412 19.71 1.07 22.05
CA GLU A 412 19.42 2.22 22.91
C GLU A 412 18.43 3.19 22.27
N SER A 413 18.68 3.59 21.03
CA SER A 413 17.82 4.52 20.28
C SER A 413 16.40 3.98 20.13
N LEU A 414 16.26 2.70 19.76
CA LEU A 414 14.98 2.02 19.62
C LEU A 414 14.25 1.91 20.96
N SER A 415 14.97 1.59 22.04
CA SER A 415 14.38 1.51 23.38
C SER A 415 13.80 2.86 23.81
N ASN A 416 14.53 3.96 23.57
CA ASN A 416 14.09 5.30 23.93
C ASN A 416 12.87 5.73 23.11
N ALA A 417 12.85 5.44 21.80
CA ALA A 417 11.72 5.74 20.93
C ALA A 417 10.44 4.99 21.36
N ILE A 418 10.56 3.69 21.63
CA ILE A 418 9.43 2.87 22.11
C ILE A 418 8.92 3.37 23.46
N VAL A 419 9.81 3.64 24.42
CA VAL A 419 9.41 4.16 25.74
C VAL A 419 8.65 5.48 25.58
N ALA A 420 9.18 6.42 24.81
CA ALA A 420 8.53 7.71 24.59
C ALA A 420 7.13 7.55 23.95
N LYS A 421 7.01 6.69 22.94
CA LYS A 421 5.73 6.46 22.25
C LYS A 421 4.71 5.73 23.14
N VAL A 422 5.13 4.69 23.86
CA VAL A 422 4.25 3.95 24.78
C VAL A 422 3.79 4.82 25.93
N GLN A 423 4.68 5.64 26.51
CA GLN A 423 4.31 6.63 27.51
C GLN A 423 3.26 7.60 26.97
N HIS A 424 3.46 8.13 25.77
CA HIS A 424 2.52 9.07 25.16
C HIS A 424 1.13 8.46 24.93
N VAL A 425 1.07 7.22 24.45
CA VAL A 425 -0.20 6.57 24.05
C VAL A 425 -0.95 5.99 25.25
N TYR A 426 -0.25 5.34 26.18
CA TYR A 426 -0.89 4.53 27.22
C TYR A 426 -0.79 5.11 28.63
N CYS A 427 0.18 5.97 28.93
CA CYS A 427 0.25 6.61 30.25
C CYS A 427 -0.67 7.84 30.30
N LYS A 428 -1.87 7.65 30.86
CA LYS A 428 -2.81 8.74 31.11
C LYS A 428 -2.34 9.61 32.28
N VAL A 429 -2.32 10.93 32.08
CA VAL A 429 -2.17 11.89 33.19
C VAL A 429 -3.54 12.03 33.88
N PRO A 430 -3.65 11.78 35.19
CA PRO A 430 -4.90 11.99 35.91
C PRO A 430 -5.38 13.44 35.75
N VAL A 431 -6.69 13.63 35.61
CA VAL A 431 -7.26 14.97 35.56
C VAL A 431 -6.97 15.72 36.85
N ASN A 432 -6.47 16.95 36.76
CA ASN A 432 -6.41 17.82 37.93
C ASN A 432 -7.78 18.43 38.18
N CYS A 433 -8.54 17.87 39.12
CA CYS A 433 -9.90 18.31 39.42
C CYS A 433 -10.02 19.80 39.79
N THR A 434 -8.97 20.40 40.35
CA THR A 434 -9.00 21.82 40.73
C THR A 434 -8.96 22.76 39.52
N THR A 435 -8.57 22.28 38.33
CA THR A 435 -8.53 23.08 37.10
C THR A 435 -9.83 23.02 36.30
N ILE A 436 -10.75 22.12 36.64
CA ILE A 436 -12.05 22.03 35.97
C ILE A 436 -12.97 23.12 36.51
N ALA A 437 -13.34 24.09 35.67
CA ALA A 437 -14.25 25.15 36.07
C ALA A 437 -15.63 24.58 36.43
N ARG A 438 -16.00 24.70 37.71
CA ARG A 438 -17.23 24.15 38.30
C ARG A 438 -18.50 24.48 37.50
N TYR A 439 -18.61 25.73 37.05
CA TYR A 439 -19.78 26.18 36.28
C TYR A 439 -19.97 25.42 34.96
N LEU A 440 -18.93 24.85 34.36
CA LEU A 440 -19.03 24.19 33.04
C LEU A 440 -19.86 22.91 33.10
N TRP A 441 -19.77 22.14 34.19
CA TRP A 441 -20.52 20.90 34.37
C TRP A 441 -21.82 21.12 35.15
N GLU A 442 -21.83 22.00 36.15
CA GLU A 442 -23.07 22.29 36.91
C GLU A 442 -24.14 22.97 36.06
N SER A 443 -23.78 24.00 35.27
CA SER A 443 -24.78 24.74 34.48
C SER A 443 -25.42 23.91 33.37
N ARG A 444 -24.74 22.85 32.91
CA ARG A 444 -25.22 21.93 31.88
C ARG A 444 -25.80 20.63 32.46
N GLN A 445 -25.93 20.55 33.79
CA GLN A 445 -26.40 19.36 34.51
C GLN A 445 -25.58 18.09 34.18
N TYR A 446 -24.30 18.25 33.85
CA TYR A 446 -23.41 17.11 33.70
C TYR A 446 -23.04 16.54 35.08
N PRO A 447 -22.87 15.21 35.20
CA PRO A 447 -22.29 14.60 36.38
C PRO A 447 -20.94 15.24 36.74
N ASN A 448 -20.64 15.31 38.04
CA ASN A 448 -19.35 15.83 38.48
C ASN A 448 -18.22 15.02 37.82
N PRO A 449 -17.38 15.62 36.96
CA PRO A 449 -16.35 14.90 36.23
C PRO A 449 -15.29 14.27 37.14
N CYS A 450 -15.16 14.75 38.38
CA CYS A 450 -14.26 14.18 39.39
C CYS A 450 -14.83 12.97 40.11
N ILE A 451 -16.14 12.71 39.99
CA ILE A 451 -16.82 11.54 40.57
C ILE A 451 -17.09 10.51 39.47
N SER A 452 -17.47 10.97 38.29
CA SER A 452 -17.74 10.13 37.12
C SER A 452 -16.93 10.62 35.93
N MET A 453 -15.64 10.27 35.89
CA MET A 453 -14.98 10.23 34.59
C MET A 453 -15.61 9.07 33.83
N SER A 454 -16.39 9.39 32.80
CA SER A 454 -16.95 8.36 31.93
C SER A 454 -15.79 7.51 31.37
N PRO A 455 -15.84 6.17 31.48
CA PRO A 455 -14.88 5.32 30.79
C PRO A 455 -15.06 5.33 29.26
N ILE A 456 -16.10 6.02 28.76
CA ILE A 456 -16.59 5.95 27.36
C ILE A 456 -15.80 6.87 26.41
N PHE A 457 -14.63 7.40 26.80
CA PHE A 457 -13.68 8.04 25.88
C PHE A 457 -12.29 7.39 25.92
#